data_AF-A0A949CHA1-F1
#
_entry.id   AF-A0A949CHA1-F1
#
_cell.length_a   1.000
_cell.length_b   1.000
_cell.length_c   1.000
_cell.angle_alpha   90.00
_cell.angle_beta   90.00
_cell.angle_gamma   90.00
#
_symmetry.space_group_name_H-M   'P 1'
#
loop_
_entity.id
_entity.type
_entity.pdbx_description
1 polymer ?
#
loop_
_entity_poly.entity_id
_entity_poly.type
_entity_poly.pdbx_seq_one_letter_code
_entity_poly.pdbx_strand_id
1 'polypeptide(L)'
;PKSELEQIVAYVDSGKPIIALRTANHGFRGPLPYKIDGKQVKWGEDVLGGTFLNHHGRWHADSTRGSFDKNQTQHPILTGVADIWGDSDVYRTYKEGSTLPKDCTALVWGQPLMGRQPDDLPNEKLEPLPVAWVKPWKTSSGKTAKVFHCTMGSASDFKIAGLRRLVVNAAYWCIGLEGSISATRSVDCVGSYQPLESGFNYGELGVKPRSVASYK
;
A
#
# COMPACT_ATOMS: atom_id res chain seq x y z
N PRO A 1 9.22 -1.89 -20.64
CA PRO A 1 9.75 -1.27 -21.89
C PRO A 1 9.30 0.17 -22.11
N LYS A 2 9.94 0.97 -23.00
CA LYS A 2 9.57 2.40 -23.17
C LYS A 2 8.08 2.58 -23.51
N SER A 3 7.57 1.83 -24.48
CA SER A 3 6.16 1.87 -24.89
C SER A 3 5.18 1.55 -23.75
N GLU A 4 5.51 0.59 -22.89
CA GLU A 4 4.70 0.27 -21.71
C GLU A 4 4.72 1.40 -20.67
N LEU A 5 5.88 2.03 -20.45
CA LEU A 5 5.99 3.17 -19.54
C LEU A 5 5.15 4.35 -20.06
N GLU A 6 5.11 4.57 -21.37
CA GLU A 6 4.26 5.60 -21.99
C GLU A 6 2.76 5.32 -21.77
N GLN A 7 2.32 4.06 -21.82
CA GLN A 7 0.93 3.69 -21.49
C GLN A 7 0.60 3.96 -20.02
N ILE A 8 1.54 3.65 -19.11
CA ILE A 8 1.40 3.97 -17.68
C ILE A 8 1.28 5.49 -17.49
N VAL A 9 2.15 6.27 -18.12
CA VAL A 9 2.12 7.74 -18.06
C VAL A 9 0.80 8.29 -18.61
N ALA A 10 0.33 7.77 -19.75
CA ALA A 10 -0.96 8.17 -20.32
C ALA A 10 -2.13 7.90 -19.35
N TYR A 11 -2.10 6.79 -18.61
CA TYR A 11 -3.11 6.51 -17.59
C TYR A 11 -2.99 7.48 -16.40
N VAL A 12 -1.78 7.68 -15.87
CA VAL A 12 -1.52 8.59 -14.74
C VAL A 12 -1.94 10.03 -15.06
N ASP A 13 -1.79 10.46 -16.31
CA ASP A 13 -2.18 11.80 -16.77
C ASP A 13 -3.66 11.92 -17.17
N SER A 14 -4.38 10.80 -17.29
CA SER A 14 -5.76 10.79 -17.80
C SER A 14 -6.80 11.38 -16.83
N GLY A 15 -6.47 11.45 -15.54
CA GLY A 15 -7.38 11.82 -14.45
C GLY A 15 -8.21 10.64 -13.91
N LYS A 16 -7.97 9.42 -14.40
CA LYS A 16 -8.59 8.20 -13.89
C LYS A 16 -8.04 7.82 -12.51
N PRO A 17 -8.84 7.14 -11.67
CA PRO A 17 -8.41 6.78 -10.33
C PRO A 17 -7.27 5.76 -10.31
N ILE A 18 -6.49 5.77 -9.23
CA ILE A 18 -5.36 4.86 -8.99
C ILE A 18 -5.55 4.20 -7.64
N ILE A 19 -5.40 2.87 -7.62
CA ILE A 19 -5.20 2.09 -6.39
C ILE A 19 -3.77 1.55 -6.43
N ALA A 20 -2.96 1.94 -5.46
CA ALA A 20 -1.62 1.43 -5.28
C ALA A 20 -1.58 0.53 -4.04
N LEU A 21 -1.14 -0.71 -4.22
CA LEU A 21 -0.97 -1.70 -3.16
C LEU A 21 0.49 -2.12 -3.15
N ARG A 22 1.00 -2.61 -2.02
CA ARG A 22 2.35 -3.18 -1.92
C ARG A 22 2.70 -4.06 -3.14
N THR A 23 3.83 -3.88 -3.84
CA THR A 23 4.96 -2.95 -3.68
C THR A 23 4.91 -1.76 -4.67
N ALA A 24 3.72 -1.30 -5.06
CA ALA A 24 3.54 -0.33 -6.14
C ALA A 24 4.33 0.98 -5.95
N ASN A 25 4.58 1.44 -4.73
CA ASN A 25 5.30 2.70 -4.47
C ASN A 25 6.79 2.68 -4.79
N HIS A 26 7.35 1.52 -5.12
CA HIS A 26 8.74 1.36 -5.59
C HIS A 26 8.85 0.33 -6.72
N GLY A 27 7.79 0.20 -7.53
CA GLY A 27 7.74 -0.78 -8.63
C GLY A 27 8.55 -0.42 -9.88
N PHE A 28 9.02 0.82 -10.00
CA PHE A 28 9.76 1.29 -11.18
C PHE A 28 11.26 1.40 -10.89
N ARG A 29 12.08 0.82 -11.79
CA ARG A 29 13.55 0.89 -11.71
C ARG A 29 14.12 2.30 -11.84
N GLY A 30 13.35 3.23 -12.41
CA GLY A 30 13.73 4.61 -12.62
C GLY A 30 12.50 5.49 -12.81
N PRO A 31 12.70 6.80 -13.00
CA PRO A 31 11.61 7.73 -13.18
C PRO A 31 10.75 7.35 -14.40
N LEU A 32 9.43 7.48 -14.26
CA LEU A 32 8.52 7.44 -15.40
C LEU A 32 8.86 8.59 -16.36
N PRO A 33 8.73 8.43 -17.68
CA PRO A 33 8.99 9.49 -18.66
C PRO A 33 7.85 10.54 -18.66
N TYR A 34 7.66 11.23 -17.54
CA TYR A 34 6.52 12.10 -17.30
C TYR A 34 6.96 13.38 -16.58
N LYS A 35 6.61 14.51 -17.20
CA LYS A 35 6.90 15.85 -16.69
C LYS A 35 5.65 16.71 -16.76
N ILE A 36 5.46 17.54 -15.74
CA ILE A 36 4.47 18.62 -15.72
C ILE A 36 5.24 19.91 -15.50
N ASP A 37 5.00 20.92 -16.33
CA ASP A 37 5.70 22.23 -16.28
C ASP A 37 7.24 22.11 -16.23
N GLY A 38 7.78 21.18 -17.02
CA GLY A 38 9.22 20.91 -17.09
C GLY A 38 9.80 20.14 -15.89
N LYS A 39 9.02 19.90 -14.83
CA LYS A 39 9.45 19.16 -13.64
C LYS A 39 9.15 17.67 -13.77
N GLN A 40 10.14 16.85 -13.42
CA GLN A 40 9.99 15.39 -13.36
C GLN A 40 8.98 15.00 -12.28
N VAL A 41 7.92 14.30 -12.67
CA VAL A 41 6.96 13.72 -11.72
C VAL A 41 7.62 12.51 -11.03
N LYS A 42 7.56 12.50 -9.70
CA LYS A 42 8.01 11.41 -8.85
C LYS A 42 6.83 10.51 -8.50
N TRP A 43 6.88 9.26 -8.97
CA TRP A 43 5.79 8.30 -8.77
C TRP A 43 5.38 8.13 -7.30
N GLY A 44 6.35 7.89 -6.41
CA GLY A 44 6.06 7.68 -4.99
C GLY A 44 5.50 8.94 -4.34
N GLU A 45 6.28 10.03 -4.33
CA GLU A 45 5.97 11.24 -3.57
C GLU A 45 4.84 12.08 -4.19
N ASP A 46 4.91 12.34 -5.49
CA ASP A 46 3.97 13.25 -6.16
C ASP A 46 2.64 12.57 -6.41
N VAL A 47 2.63 11.32 -6.88
CA VAL A 47 1.38 10.61 -7.24
C VAL A 47 0.80 9.85 -6.04
N LEU A 48 1.61 9.07 -5.33
CA LEU A 48 1.11 8.18 -4.27
C LEU A 48 1.22 8.76 -2.85
N GLY A 49 1.95 9.85 -2.64
CA GLY A 49 2.18 10.46 -1.33
C GLY A 49 3.34 9.85 -0.52
N GLY A 50 4.11 8.92 -1.08
CA GLY A 50 5.35 8.43 -0.49
C GLY A 50 5.93 7.19 -1.17
N THR A 51 7.24 7.22 -1.47
CA THR A 51 8.01 6.05 -1.93
C THR A 51 8.43 5.16 -0.75
N PHE A 52 8.83 3.92 -0.99
CA PHE A 52 9.43 3.09 0.07
C PHE A 52 10.82 3.64 0.44
N LEU A 53 11.05 3.88 1.73
CA LEU A 53 12.35 4.30 2.25
C LEU A 53 12.99 3.19 3.10
N ASN A 54 12.23 2.57 4.00
CA ASN A 54 12.70 1.48 4.84
C ASN A 54 11.54 0.67 5.42
N HIS A 55 11.85 -0.52 5.93
CA HIS A 55 10.97 -1.22 6.88
C HIS A 55 11.00 -0.47 8.23
N HIS A 56 9.84 -0.27 8.83
CA HIS A 56 9.68 0.35 10.14
C HIS A 56 9.48 -0.73 11.19
N GLY A 57 10.59 -1.27 11.69
CA GLY A 57 10.61 -2.44 12.56
C GLY A 57 11.68 -3.44 12.17
N ARG A 58 11.59 -4.64 12.76
CA ARG A 58 12.49 -5.75 12.44
C ARG A 58 12.01 -6.44 11.17
N TRP A 59 12.69 -6.17 10.06
CA TRP A 59 12.36 -6.74 8.76
C TRP A 59 12.19 -8.26 8.82
N HIS A 60 11.07 -8.77 8.30
CA HIS A 60 10.66 -10.18 8.28
C HIS A 60 10.41 -10.82 9.66
N ALA A 61 10.44 -10.05 10.74
CA ALA A 61 10.15 -10.52 12.09
C ALA A 61 8.95 -9.81 12.74
N ASP A 62 8.61 -8.61 12.29
CA ASP A 62 7.45 -7.86 12.76
C ASP A 62 6.26 -8.01 11.79
N SER A 63 5.06 -7.72 12.28
CA SER A 63 3.82 -7.64 11.49
C SER A 63 3.11 -6.31 11.71
N THR A 64 2.06 -6.04 10.95
CA THR A 64 1.32 -4.78 10.99
C THR A 64 -0.06 -4.98 11.59
N ARG A 65 -0.36 -4.28 12.70
CA ARG A 65 -1.73 -4.10 13.20
C ARG A 65 -2.26 -2.74 12.77
N GLY A 66 -3.36 -2.73 12.02
CA GLY A 66 -4.02 -1.52 11.56
C GLY A 66 -5.03 -0.96 12.56
N SER A 67 -5.04 0.34 12.75
CA SER A 67 -6.06 1.10 13.49
C SER A 67 -6.53 2.30 12.67
N PHE A 68 -7.78 2.73 12.85
CA PHE A 68 -8.32 3.84 12.07
C PHE A 68 -7.77 5.19 12.55
N ASP A 69 -7.57 6.10 11.61
CA ASP A 69 -7.38 7.50 11.97
C ASP A 69 -8.64 8.02 12.67
N LYS A 70 -8.47 8.58 13.87
CA LYS A 70 -9.56 9.04 14.73
C LYS A 70 -10.44 10.11 14.07
N ASN A 71 -9.89 10.88 13.12
CA ASN A 71 -10.60 11.94 12.43
C ASN A 71 -11.26 11.47 11.12
N GLN A 72 -11.02 10.22 10.69
CA GLN A 72 -11.51 9.69 9.41
C GLN A 72 -12.42 8.49 9.57
N THR A 73 -12.91 8.19 10.77
CA THR A 73 -13.76 7.02 11.06
C THR A 73 -15.04 6.95 10.23
N GLN A 74 -15.52 8.09 9.71
CA GLN A 74 -16.70 8.18 8.84
C GLN A 74 -16.36 8.15 7.33
N HIS A 75 -15.10 7.99 6.95
CA HIS A 75 -14.71 7.94 5.54
C HIS A 75 -15.33 6.70 4.86
N PRO A 76 -15.96 6.81 3.67
CA PRO A 76 -16.67 5.69 3.03
C PRO A 76 -15.82 4.43 2.84
N ILE A 77 -14.51 4.58 2.64
CA ILE A 77 -13.57 3.45 2.53
C ILE A 77 -13.56 2.57 3.79
N LEU A 78 -13.79 3.15 4.98
CA LEU A 78 -13.77 2.44 6.26
C LEU A 78 -15.10 1.74 6.61
N THR A 79 -16.15 1.91 5.81
CA THR A 79 -17.47 1.34 6.09
C THR A 79 -17.43 -0.20 6.22
N GLY A 80 -17.76 -0.69 7.42
CA GLY A 80 -17.78 -2.12 7.76
C GLY A 80 -16.41 -2.78 7.85
N VAL A 81 -15.31 -2.03 7.69
CA VAL A 81 -13.96 -2.55 7.87
C VAL A 81 -13.76 -2.86 9.35
N ALA A 82 -13.26 -4.05 9.64
CA ALA A 82 -12.91 -4.51 10.98
C ALA A 82 -11.69 -5.42 10.85
N ASP A 83 -10.88 -5.49 11.92
CA ASP A 83 -9.68 -6.34 12.00
C ASP A 83 -8.73 -6.16 10.81
N ILE A 84 -7.85 -5.17 10.90
CA ILE A 84 -6.76 -4.99 9.94
C ILE A 84 -5.49 -5.56 10.58
N TRP A 85 -5.02 -6.65 10.02
CA TRP A 85 -3.72 -7.22 10.33
C TRP A 85 -3.10 -7.79 9.06
N GLY A 86 -1.78 -7.78 8.99
CA GLY A 86 -1.01 -8.43 7.94
C GLY A 86 0.34 -8.81 8.49
N ASP A 87 0.85 -9.98 8.09
CA ASP A 87 2.14 -10.50 8.53
C ASP A 87 3.33 -9.84 7.83
N SER A 88 3.05 -8.79 7.04
CA SER A 88 4.03 -7.94 6.40
C SER A 88 4.41 -6.72 7.25
N ASP A 89 5.65 -6.25 7.10
CA ASP A 89 6.16 -5.12 7.87
C ASP A 89 5.53 -3.79 7.45
N VAL A 90 5.44 -2.86 8.41
CA VAL A 90 5.10 -1.45 8.16
C VAL A 90 6.20 -0.81 7.31
N TYR A 91 5.80 -0.06 6.29
CA TYR A 91 6.72 0.73 5.46
C TYR A 91 6.83 2.16 5.97
N ARG A 92 8.06 2.65 6.08
CA ARG A 92 8.34 4.08 6.19
C ARG A 92 8.38 4.70 4.80
N THR A 93 7.52 5.72 4.58
CA THR A 93 7.35 6.36 3.26
C THR A 93 7.68 7.85 3.22
N TYR A 94 8.06 8.40 4.38
CA TYR A 94 8.53 9.76 4.55
C TYR A 94 9.63 9.78 5.62
N LYS A 95 10.41 10.86 5.66
CA LYS A 95 11.55 11.00 6.57
C LYS A 95 11.08 10.94 8.03
N GLU A 96 11.87 10.33 8.90
CA GLU A 96 11.61 10.37 10.34
C GLU A 96 11.56 11.82 10.84
N GLY A 97 10.61 12.09 11.75
CA GLY A 97 10.30 13.46 12.20
C GLY A 97 9.49 14.31 11.21
N SER A 98 9.06 13.76 10.07
CA SER A 98 8.10 14.42 9.17
C SER A 98 6.76 13.68 9.16
N THR A 99 5.87 14.10 8.26
CA THR A 99 4.54 13.51 8.09
C THR A 99 4.29 13.18 6.63
N LEU A 100 3.16 12.52 6.34
CA LEU A 100 2.64 12.45 4.97
C LEU A 100 2.50 13.87 4.37
N PRO A 101 2.61 14.00 3.04
CA PRO A 101 2.29 15.25 2.35
C PRO A 101 0.92 15.80 2.77
N LYS A 102 0.80 17.13 2.83
CA LYS A 102 -0.40 17.82 3.36
C LYS A 102 -1.70 17.49 2.62
N ASP A 103 -1.60 17.06 1.37
CA ASP A 103 -2.72 16.65 0.52
C ASP A 103 -3.13 15.19 0.72
N CYS A 104 -2.37 14.41 1.50
CA CYS A 104 -2.73 13.06 1.88
C CYS A 104 -3.65 13.07 3.11
N THR A 105 -4.66 12.21 3.08
CA THR A 105 -5.54 11.94 4.23
C THR A 105 -5.34 10.50 4.69
N ALA A 106 -4.66 10.33 5.83
CA ALA A 106 -4.46 9.02 6.44
C ALA A 106 -5.79 8.41 6.89
N LEU A 107 -6.02 7.14 6.55
CA LEU A 107 -7.22 6.40 6.94
C LEU A 107 -6.91 5.30 7.95
N VAL A 108 -5.76 4.63 7.77
CA VAL A 108 -5.31 3.53 8.64
C VAL A 108 -3.85 3.76 9.03
N TRP A 109 -3.58 3.63 10.32
CA TRP A 109 -2.25 3.63 10.92
C TRP A 109 -1.83 2.20 11.26
N GLY A 110 -0.63 1.80 10.91
CA GLY A 110 -0.04 0.50 11.18
C GLY A 110 0.93 0.58 12.36
N GLN A 111 0.61 -0.12 13.44
CA GLN A 111 1.49 -0.37 14.57
C GLN A 111 2.29 -1.65 14.30
N PRO A 112 3.64 -1.59 14.31
CA PRO A 112 4.46 -2.81 14.29
C PRO A 112 4.17 -3.68 15.51
N LEU A 113 4.02 -4.99 15.31
CA LEU A 113 3.95 -6.00 16.37
C LEU A 113 5.27 -6.75 16.51
N MET A 114 5.56 -7.24 17.71
CA MET A 114 6.78 -7.97 18.07
C MET A 114 6.79 -9.44 17.63
N GLY A 115 6.22 -9.73 16.46
CA GLY A 115 6.13 -11.04 15.86
C GLY A 115 5.20 -11.02 14.65
N ARG A 116 4.86 -12.21 14.12
CA ARG A 116 4.04 -12.39 12.91
C ARG A 116 2.75 -13.15 13.16
N GLN A 117 2.19 -13.03 14.36
CA GLN A 117 0.85 -13.46 14.75
C GLN A 117 -0.04 -12.23 15.06
N PRO A 118 -1.36 -12.33 14.86
CA PRO A 118 -2.28 -11.21 15.06
C PRO A 118 -2.38 -10.73 16.52
N ASP A 119 -2.06 -11.58 17.48
CA ASP A 119 -2.11 -11.33 18.93
C ASP A 119 -0.74 -10.99 19.54
N ASP A 120 0.32 -10.94 18.72
CA ASP A 120 1.63 -10.49 19.19
C ASP A 120 1.57 -9.07 19.76
N LEU A 121 2.37 -8.82 20.80
CA LEU A 121 2.39 -7.53 21.48
C LEU A 121 2.89 -6.41 20.55
N PRO A 122 2.38 -5.17 20.68
CA PRO A 122 2.90 -4.04 19.91
C PRO A 122 4.36 -3.76 20.26
N ASN A 123 5.13 -3.33 19.26
CA ASN A 123 6.46 -2.77 19.48
C ASN A 123 6.35 -1.33 19.96
N GLU A 124 6.23 -1.13 21.27
CA GLU A 124 6.03 0.19 21.91
C GLU A 124 7.18 1.19 21.69
N LYS A 125 8.33 0.73 21.17
CA LYS A 125 9.45 1.60 20.81
C LYS A 125 9.23 2.34 19.50
N LEU A 126 8.23 1.93 18.72
CA LEU A 126 7.94 2.44 17.40
C LEU A 126 6.55 3.05 17.35
N GLU A 127 6.50 4.29 16.88
CA GLU A 127 5.25 4.97 16.52
C GLU A 127 4.51 4.22 15.39
N PRO A 128 3.17 4.21 15.40
CA PRO A 128 2.40 3.82 14.22
C PRO A 128 2.70 4.74 13.03
N LEU A 129 2.71 4.19 11.83
CA LEU A 129 2.80 4.97 10.58
C LEU A 129 1.57 4.77 9.70
N PRO A 130 1.20 5.74 8.84
CA PRO A 130 0.11 5.53 7.89
C PRO A 130 0.40 4.35 6.97
N VAL A 131 -0.55 3.43 6.89
CA VAL A 131 -0.49 2.25 6.02
C VAL A 131 -1.60 2.22 4.97
N ALA A 132 -2.60 3.09 5.10
CA ALA A 132 -3.56 3.38 4.03
C ALA A 132 -3.98 4.85 4.07
N TRP A 133 -3.99 5.51 2.91
CA TRP A 133 -4.40 6.90 2.77
C TRP A 133 -4.97 7.19 1.38
N VAL A 134 -5.67 8.32 1.27
CA VAL A 134 -6.12 8.88 -0.01
C VAL A 134 -5.37 10.17 -0.32
N LYS A 135 -5.22 10.48 -1.60
CA LYS A 135 -4.58 11.71 -2.10
C LYS A 135 -5.24 12.15 -3.43
N PRO A 136 -5.47 13.45 -3.64
CA PRO A 136 -5.78 13.97 -4.96
C PRO A 136 -4.50 14.11 -5.81
N TRP A 137 -4.53 13.63 -7.06
CA TRP A 137 -3.44 13.82 -8.02
C TRP A 137 -3.86 14.77 -9.14
N LYS A 138 -3.14 15.88 -9.33
CA LYS A 138 -3.41 16.84 -10.40
C LYS A 138 -2.61 16.48 -11.66
N THR A 139 -3.31 16.29 -12.77
CA THR A 139 -2.69 15.94 -14.06
C THR A 139 -2.21 17.16 -14.83
N SER A 140 -1.47 16.95 -15.91
CA SER A 140 -0.98 18.00 -16.81
C SER A 140 -2.13 18.83 -17.42
N SER A 141 -3.29 18.21 -17.62
CA SER A 141 -4.50 18.86 -18.14
C SER A 141 -5.36 19.51 -17.05
N GLY A 142 -4.89 19.57 -15.80
CA GLY A 142 -5.63 20.15 -14.67
C GLY A 142 -6.77 19.29 -14.11
N LYS A 143 -6.90 18.02 -14.54
CA LYS A 143 -7.86 17.08 -13.93
C LYS A 143 -7.35 16.62 -12.57
N THR A 144 -8.26 16.21 -11.69
CA THR A 144 -7.92 15.64 -10.39
C THR A 144 -8.31 14.17 -10.34
N ALA A 145 -7.33 13.27 -10.26
CA ALA A 145 -7.54 11.86 -10.01
C ALA A 145 -7.65 11.56 -8.51
N LYS A 146 -8.49 10.58 -8.17
CA LYS A 146 -8.55 9.97 -6.84
C LYS A 146 -7.48 8.89 -6.71
N VAL A 147 -6.55 9.04 -5.77
CA VAL A 147 -5.53 8.02 -5.46
C VAL A 147 -5.83 7.43 -4.09
N PHE A 148 -5.89 6.10 -4.01
CA PHE A 148 -5.82 5.35 -2.76
C PHE A 148 -4.51 4.56 -2.74
N HIS A 149 -3.74 4.68 -1.67
CA HIS A 149 -2.50 3.95 -1.50
C HIS A 149 -2.53 3.19 -0.18
N CYS A 150 -2.18 1.91 -0.25
CA CYS A 150 -1.99 1.04 0.90
C CYS A 150 -0.62 0.36 0.82
N THR A 151 0.18 0.48 1.88
CA THR A 151 1.52 -0.14 1.98
C THR A 151 1.47 -1.57 2.49
N MET A 152 0.29 -2.03 2.92
CA MET A 152 -0.06 -3.45 3.04
C MET A 152 -0.47 -4.00 1.67
N GLY A 153 -0.75 -5.30 1.61
CA GLY A 153 -1.17 -5.98 0.38
C GLY A 153 -0.17 -7.03 -0.08
N SER A 154 0.62 -7.59 0.85
CA SER A 154 1.22 -8.90 0.62
C SER A 154 0.10 -9.92 0.37
N ALA A 155 0.39 -10.99 -0.35
CA ALA A 155 -0.63 -12.00 -0.63
C ALA A 155 -1.19 -12.62 0.67
N SER A 156 -0.37 -12.81 1.71
CA SER A 156 -0.82 -13.29 3.01
C SER A 156 -1.68 -12.28 3.76
N ASP A 157 -1.44 -10.97 3.62
CA ASP A 157 -2.30 -9.94 4.24
C ASP A 157 -3.76 -10.06 3.76
N PHE A 158 -3.96 -10.46 2.49
CA PHE A 158 -5.28 -10.67 1.90
C PHE A 158 -5.99 -11.93 2.45
N LYS A 159 -5.41 -12.69 3.39
CA LYS A 159 -6.15 -13.66 4.19
C LYS A 159 -7.11 -12.98 5.19
N ILE A 160 -6.87 -11.72 5.53
CA ILE A 160 -7.71 -10.96 6.46
C ILE A 160 -8.84 -10.22 5.74
N ALA A 161 -10.08 -10.45 6.20
CA ALA A 161 -11.29 -9.88 5.58
C ALA A 161 -11.33 -8.35 5.66
N GLY A 162 -10.80 -7.77 6.75
CA GLY A 162 -10.71 -6.33 6.93
C GLY A 162 -9.93 -5.65 5.80
N LEU A 163 -8.76 -6.18 5.45
CA LEU A 163 -7.95 -5.63 4.36
C LEU A 163 -8.64 -5.81 3.00
N ARG A 164 -9.25 -6.98 2.73
CA ARG A 164 -10.04 -7.19 1.50
C ARG A 164 -11.16 -6.16 1.38
N ARG A 165 -11.90 -5.91 2.47
CA ARG A 165 -12.97 -4.90 2.51
C ARG A 165 -12.45 -3.49 2.29
N LEU A 166 -11.34 -3.13 2.91
CA LEU A 166 -10.70 -1.83 2.72
C LEU A 166 -10.42 -1.57 1.22
N VAL A 167 -9.82 -2.55 0.53
CA VAL A 167 -9.47 -2.43 -0.90
C VAL A 167 -10.72 -2.43 -1.79
N VAL A 168 -11.71 -3.29 -1.50
CA VAL A 168 -12.99 -3.29 -2.23
C VAL A 168 -13.68 -1.93 -2.09
N ASN A 169 -13.81 -1.39 -0.87
CA ASN A 169 -14.42 -0.09 -0.65
C ASN A 169 -13.64 1.04 -1.34
N ALA A 170 -12.31 0.97 -1.35
CA ALA A 170 -11.46 1.90 -2.10
C ALA A 170 -11.77 1.88 -3.60
N ALA A 171 -12.03 0.70 -4.18
CA ALA A 171 -12.46 0.59 -5.58
C ALA A 171 -13.77 1.32 -5.86
N TYR A 172 -14.81 1.12 -5.03
CA TYR A 172 -16.08 1.86 -5.15
C TYR A 172 -15.86 3.37 -5.03
N TRP A 173 -15.09 3.81 -4.03
CA TRP A 173 -14.80 5.22 -3.81
C TRP A 173 -14.03 5.86 -4.98
N CYS A 174 -13.05 5.15 -5.52
CA CYS A 174 -12.24 5.59 -6.66
C CYS A 174 -13.09 5.87 -7.91
N ILE A 175 -14.14 5.09 -8.16
CA ILE A 175 -15.00 5.22 -9.33
C ILE A 175 -16.31 6.00 -9.06
N GLY A 176 -16.43 6.65 -7.91
CA GLY A 176 -17.59 7.51 -7.59
C GLY A 176 -18.87 6.75 -7.24
N LEU A 177 -18.73 5.53 -6.70
CA LEU A 177 -19.85 4.68 -6.27
C LEU A 177 -19.92 4.55 -4.74
N GLU A 178 -19.60 5.61 -4.00
CA GLU A 178 -19.61 5.62 -2.53
C GLU A 178 -20.98 5.19 -1.97
N GLY A 179 -22.08 5.59 -2.60
CA GLY A 179 -23.43 5.18 -2.21
C GLY A 179 -23.75 3.69 -2.41
N SER A 180 -22.88 2.95 -3.13
CA SER A 180 -23.00 1.50 -3.30
C SER A 180 -22.11 0.70 -2.32
N ILE A 181 -21.31 1.38 -1.50
CA ILE A 181 -20.53 0.73 -0.44
C ILE A 181 -21.49 0.17 0.61
N SER A 182 -21.27 -1.08 1.00
CA SER A 182 -22.05 -1.75 2.02
C SER A 182 -21.13 -2.36 3.06
N ALA A 183 -21.45 -2.14 4.33
CA ALA A 183 -20.71 -2.70 5.47
C ALA A 183 -20.71 -4.23 5.47
N THR A 184 -21.70 -4.86 4.82
CA THR A 184 -21.94 -6.31 4.87
C THR A 184 -21.69 -7.01 3.53
N ARG A 185 -21.29 -6.29 2.48
CA ARG A 185 -20.97 -6.90 1.17
C ARG A 185 -19.93 -8.00 1.37
N SER A 186 -20.14 -9.19 0.82
CA SER A 186 -19.13 -10.25 0.95
C SER A 186 -17.82 -9.80 0.29
N VAL A 187 -16.73 -10.09 0.98
CA VAL A 187 -15.36 -9.95 0.48
C VAL A 187 -14.62 -11.27 0.62
N ASP A 188 -15.36 -12.37 0.63
CA ASP A 188 -14.80 -13.71 0.75
C ASP A 188 -14.01 -14.04 -0.51
N CYS A 189 -12.96 -14.85 -0.34
CA CYS A 189 -12.19 -15.31 -1.47
C CYS A 189 -13.08 -16.21 -2.36
N VAL A 190 -13.05 -15.95 -3.66
CA VAL A 190 -13.68 -16.85 -4.64
C VAL A 190 -12.76 -18.05 -4.82
N GLY A 191 -13.18 -19.21 -4.32
CA GLY A 191 -12.37 -20.42 -4.33
C GLY A 191 -11.31 -20.48 -3.23
N SER A 192 -10.31 -21.34 -3.41
CA SER A 192 -9.22 -21.52 -2.44
C SER A 192 -8.20 -20.38 -2.53
N TYR A 193 -7.84 -19.79 -1.38
CA TYR A 193 -6.81 -18.76 -1.28
C TYR A 193 -5.71 -19.17 -0.31
N GLN A 194 -4.67 -19.81 -0.85
CA GLN A 194 -3.49 -20.28 -0.13
C GLN A 194 -2.24 -19.64 -0.75
N PRO A 195 -1.98 -18.35 -0.48
CA PRO A 195 -0.80 -17.68 -1.01
C PRO A 195 0.47 -18.31 -0.41
N LEU A 196 1.51 -18.38 -1.23
CA LEU A 196 2.84 -18.77 -0.80
C LEU A 196 3.41 -17.76 0.20
N GLU A 197 4.34 -18.21 1.03
CA GLU A 197 5.10 -17.32 1.89
C GLU A 197 5.88 -16.29 1.07
N SER A 198 6.07 -15.10 1.64
CA SER A 198 6.86 -14.05 1.02
C SER A 198 8.29 -14.53 0.75
N GLY A 199 8.74 -14.40 -0.50
CA GLY A 199 10.05 -14.83 -0.95
C GLY A 199 9.96 -15.49 -2.32
N PHE A 200 11.09 -15.91 -2.87
CA PHE A 200 11.13 -16.54 -4.19
C PHE A 200 10.84 -18.05 -4.14
N ASN A 201 10.35 -18.57 -2.99
CA ASN A 201 10.21 -20.00 -2.72
C ASN A 201 11.43 -20.81 -3.24
N TYR A 202 12.63 -20.35 -2.86
CA TYR A 202 13.89 -20.85 -3.39
C TYR A 202 14.02 -22.38 -3.25
N GLY A 203 13.40 -22.97 -2.22
CA GLY A 203 13.32 -24.42 -2.04
C GLY A 203 12.61 -25.14 -3.19
N GLU A 204 11.42 -24.68 -3.60
CA GLU A 204 10.70 -25.24 -4.75
C GLU A 204 11.41 -24.96 -6.08
N LEU A 205 12.06 -23.80 -6.20
CA LEU A 205 12.86 -23.47 -7.39
C LEU A 205 14.21 -24.21 -7.43
N GLY A 206 14.53 -25.05 -6.44
CA GLY A 206 15.82 -25.73 -6.33
C GLY A 206 17.01 -24.78 -6.13
N VAL A 207 16.75 -23.52 -5.81
CA VAL A 207 17.77 -22.49 -5.56
C VAL A 207 18.28 -22.67 -4.13
N LYS A 208 19.55 -23.07 -4.01
CA LYS A 208 20.24 -23.10 -2.72
C LYS A 208 21.08 -21.82 -2.57
N PRO A 209 20.80 -20.97 -1.58
CA PRO A 209 21.66 -19.82 -1.29
C PRO A 209 23.08 -20.34 -1.05
N ARG A 210 24.06 -19.78 -1.76
CA ARG A 210 25.45 -20.08 -1.49
C ARG A 210 26.00 -19.08 -0.47
N SER A 211 26.99 -19.49 0.32
CA SER A 211 27.66 -18.56 1.24
C SER A 211 28.28 -17.39 0.47
N VAL A 212 28.38 -16.21 1.08
CA VAL A 212 28.99 -15.02 0.44
C VAL A 212 30.37 -15.32 -0.15
N ALA A 213 31.14 -16.22 0.48
CA ALA A 213 32.45 -16.66 0.02
C ALA A 213 32.46 -17.36 -1.36
N SER A 214 31.33 -17.88 -1.83
CA SER A 214 31.20 -18.59 -3.11
C SER A 214 31.03 -17.69 -4.33
N TYR A 215 30.86 -16.38 -4.11
CA TYR A 215 30.68 -15.37 -5.17
C TYR A 215 31.96 -14.57 -5.44
N LYS A 216 33.10 -15.04 -4.95
CA LYS A 216 34.42 -14.47 -5.23
C LYS A 216 35.03 -15.07 -6.49
#